data_AF-A0A9X8YLL4-F1
#
_entry.id   AF-A0A9X8YLL4-F1
#
_cell.length_a   1.000
_cell.length_b   1.000
_cell.length_c   1.000
_cell.angle_alpha   90.00
_cell.angle_beta   90.00
_cell.angle_gamma   90.00
#
_symmetry.space_group_name_H-M   'P 1'
#
loop_
_entity.id
_entity.type
_entity.pdbx_description
1 polymer ?
#
loop_
_entity_poly.entity_id
_entity_poly.type
_entity_poly.pdbx_seq_one_letter_code
_entity_poly.pdbx_strand_id
1 'polypeptide(L)' 'MNPLLFTPRRRIAAALWLSLGVAGAALAQPQPPLAERAPKALTAHGETRTDDYYWLRDDSRKEQKV' A
#
# COMPACT_ATOMS: atom_id res chain seq x y z
N MET A 1 -31.43 61.68 15.73
CA MET A 1 -30.17 61.60 14.95
C MET A 1 -30.30 60.37 14.05
N ASN A 2 -30.76 60.56 12.81
CA ASN A 2 -30.99 59.47 11.86
C ASN A 2 -29.90 59.52 10.77
N PRO A 3 -29.00 58.53 10.69
CA PRO A 3 -28.12 58.44 9.55
C PRO A 3 -28.88 57.76 8.40
N LEU A 4 -29.07 58.55 7.35
CA LEU A 4 -29.09 58.12 5.96
C LEU A 4 -28.04 57.02 5.75
N LEU A 5 -28.38 56.00 4.96
CA LEU A 5 -27.60 55.53 3.80
C LEU A 5 -28.19 54.22 3.27
N PHE A 6 -29.04 54.39 2.27
CA PHE A 6 -29.41 53.37 1.29
C PHE A 6 -28.14 52.84 0.60
N THR A 7 -27.86 51.55 0.68
CA THR A 7 -27.18 50.82 -0.41
C THR A 7 -27.55 49.32 -0.38
N PRO A 8 -28.13 48.76 -1.45
CA PRO A 8 -28.34 47.32 -1.59
C PRO A 8 -27.16 46.73 -2.36
N ARG A 9 -26.17 46.16 -1.67
CA ARG A 9 -25.13 45.36 -2.33
C ARG A 9 -25.44 43.88 -2.15
N ARG A 10 -26.19 43.39 -3.16
CA ARG A 10 -26.36 42.01 -3.60
C ARG A 10 -25.22 41.11 -3.09
N ARG A 11 -25.47 40.35 -2.03
CA ARG A 11 -24.60 39.23 -1.68
C ARG A 11 -24.96 38.10 -2.64
N ILE A 12 -24.13 37.95 -3.67
CA ILE A 12 -24.14 36.84 -4.61
C ILE A 12 -24.12 35.56 -3.79
N ALA A 13 -25.16 34.75 -3.93
CA ALA A 13 -25.23 33.41 -3.39
C ALA A 13 -24.11 32.57 -4.04
N ALA A 14 -23.04 32.32 -3.30
CA ALA A 14 -22.01 31.35 -3.67
C ALA A 14 -22.05 30.23 -2.62
N ALA A 15 -23.02 29.33 -2.77
CA ALA A 15 -23.09 28.09 -2.00
C ALA A 15 -23.38 26.95 -2.98
N LEU A 16 -22.42 26.66 -3.85
CA LEU A 16 -22.31 25.42 -4.58
C LEU A 16 -20.83 25.06 -4.63
N TRP A 17 -20.55 23.76 -4.69
CA TRP A 17 -19.23 23.10 -4.64
C TRP A 17 -18.75 22.65 -3.25
N LEU A 18 -19.61 21.91 -2.55
CA LEU A 18 -19.11 20.84 -1.69
C LEU A 18 -19.81 19.52 -2.02
N SER A 19 -19.61 19.07 -3.25
CA SER A 19 -19.93 17.71 -3.67
C SER A 19 -18.80 17.19 -4.55
N LEU A 20 -17.70 16.78 -3.91
CA LEU A 20 -16.88 15.73 -4.49
C LEU A 20 -16.71 14.66 -3.41
N GLY A 21 -17.51 13.61 -3.59
CA GLY A 21 -17.61 12.49 -2.68
C GLY A 21 -16.24 11.90 -2.40
N VAL A 22 -16.09 11.43 -1.17
CA VAL A 22 -15.02 10.53 -0.75
C VAL A 22 -14.99 9.37 -1.76
N ALA A 23 -14.05 9.43 -2.71
CA ALA A 23 -13.72 8.28 -3.54
C ALA A 23 -13.25 7.20 -2.56
N GLY A 24 -14.03 6.12 -2.46
CA GLY A 24 -13.74 5.03 -1.56
C GLY A 24 -12.31 4.57 -1.75
N ALA A 25 -11.50 4.68 -0.70
CA ALA A 25 -10.19 4.04 -0.68
C ALA A 25 -10.46 2.54 -0.78
N ALA A 26 -10.18 1.95 -1.95
CA ALA A 26 -10.09 0.51 -2.07
C ALA A 26 -9.10 0.04 -1.01
N LEU A 27 -9.55 -0.79 -0.08
CA LEU A 27 -8.70 -1.34 0.96
C LEU A 27 -7.62 -2.18 0.27
N ALA A 28 -6.41 -1.63 0.18
CA ALA A 28 -5.27 -2.34 -0.36
C ALA A 28 -5.04 -3.59 0.50
N GLN A 29 -5.08 -4.76 -0.12
CA GLN A 29 -4.77 -6.01 0.57
C GLN A 29 -3.28 -6.01 0.93
N PRO A 30 -2.90 -6.53 2.11
CA PRO A 30 -1.49 -6.65 2.46
C PRO A 30 -0.78 -7.56 1.46
N GLN A 31 0.36 -7.10 0.94
CA GLN A 31 1.19 -7.91 0.07
C GLN A 31 1.88 -8.99 0.90
N PRO A 32 1.85 -10.27 0.51
CA PRO A 32 2.63 -11.29 1.19
C PRO A 32 4.13 -10.98 1.11
N PRO A 33 4.91 -11.35 2.15
CA PRO A 33 6.35 -11.24 2.09
C PRO A 33 6.91 -12.12 0.97
N LEU A 34 7.95 -11.64 0.29
CA LEU A 34 8.67 -12.38 -0.73
C LEU A 34 10.02 -12.80 -0.16
N ALA A 35 10.29 -14.10 -0.14
CA ALA A 35 11.58 -14.63 0.30
C ALA A 35 12.68 -14.29 -0.71
N GLU A 36 13.89 -14.05 -0.21
CA GLU A 36 15.09 -13.92 -1.03
C GLU A 36 15.35 -15.20 -1.84
N ARG A 37 15.80 -15.04 -3.09
CA ARG A 37 16.28 -16.16 -3.91
C ARG A 37 17.79 -16.27 -3.74
N ALA A 38 18.25 -17.41 -3.22
CA ALA A 38 19.66 -17.78 -3.14
C ALA A 38 19.86 -19.14 -3.85
N PRO A 39 20.21 -19.13 -5.15
CA PRO A 39 20.30 -20.34 -5.96
C PRO A 39 21.29 -21.37 -5.39
N LYS A 40 20.80 -22.58 -5.10
CA LYS A 40 21.61 -23.71 -4.66
C LYS A 40 21.46 -24.87 -5.63
N ALA A 41 22.57 -25.31 -6.23
CA ALA A 41 22.59 -26.53 -7.03
C ALA A 41 22.53 -27.78 -6.12
N LEU A 42 21.65 -28.71 -6.46
CA LEU A 42 21.48 -29.99 -5.81
C LEU A 42 21.60 -31.11 -6.85
N THR A 43 22.48 -32.07 -6.61
CA THR A 43 22.67 -33.22 -7.49
C THR A 43 22.18 -34.48 -6.81
N ALA A 44 21.25 -35.20 -7.45
CA ALA A 44 20.72 -36.47 -6.97
C ALA A 44 20.31 -37.35 -8.16
N HIS A 45 20.50 -38.66 -8.04
CA HIS A 45 20.14 -39.64 -9.09
C HIS A 45 20.69 -39.32 -10.49
N GLY A 46 21.87 -38.69 -10.58
CA GLY A 46 22.48 -38.29 -11.85
C GLY A 46 21.92 -37.00 -12.46
N GLU A 47 20.93 -36.37 -11.83
CA GLU A 47 20.35 -35.08 -12.25
C GLU A 47 20.80 -33.95 -11.35
N THR A 48 20.91 -32.74 -11.91
CA THR A 48 21.18 -31.52 -11.15
C THR A 48 20.01 -30.56 -11.29
N ARG A 49 19.52 -30.07 -10.15
CA ARG A 49 18.44 -29.08 -10.05
C ARG A 49 18.89 -27.87 -9.23
N THR A 50 18.31 -26.71 -9.51
CA THR A 50 18.54 -25.48 -8.72
C THR A 50 17.36 -25.26 -7.78
N ASP A 51 17.66 -25.07 -6.51
CA ASP A 51 16.71 -24.68 -5.46
C ASP A 51 17.07 -23.27 -4.96
N ASP A 52 16.24 -22.29 -5.31
CA ASP A 52 16.43 -20.88 -4.92
C ASP A 52 16.15 -20.63 -3.42
N TYR A 53 15.53 -21.59 -2.73
CA TYR A 53 15.00 -21.42 -1.38
C TYR A 53 15.55 -22.44 -0.39
N TYR A 54 16.60 -23.19 -0.77
CA TYR A 54 17.26 -24.18 0.08
C TYR A 54 17.69 -23.60 1.45
N TRP A 55 18.01 -22.30 1.48
CA TRP A 55 18.44 -21.58 2.68
C TRP A 55 17.36 -21.47 3.77
N LEU A 56 16.08 -21.67 3.45
CA LEU A 56 14.98 -21.72 4.43
C LEU A 56 14.98 -23.01 5.26
N ARG A 57 15.87 -23.96 4.96
CA ARG A 57 16.02 -25.16 5.76
C ARG A 57 16.99 -24.91 6.92
N ASP A 58 16.45 -24.83 8.13
CA ASP A 58 17.21 -24.90 9.38
C ASP A 58 16.69 -26.05 10.26
N ASP A 59 17.45 -27.13 10.32
CA ASP A 59 17.10 -28.32 11.09
C ASP A 59 17.10 -28.04 12.62
N SER A 60 17.87 -27.04 13.08
CA SER A 60 17.97 -26.64 14.50
C SER A 60 16.87 -25.67 14.95
N ARG A 61 16.26 -24.95 13.99
CA ARG A 61 15.21 -23.93 14.17
C ARG A 61 15.64 -22.78 15.08
N LYS A 62 16.86 -22.28 14.88
CA LYS A 62 17.50 -21.20 15.65
C LYS A 62 18.03 -20.07 14.77
N GLU A 63 18.14 -20.28 13.46
CA GLU A 63 18.66 -19.27 12.54
C GLU A 63 17.66 -18.11 12.39
N GLN A 64 18.09 -16.89 12.74
CA GLN A 64 17.21 -15.72 12.74
C GLN A 64 16.69 -15.36 11.33
N LYS A 65 17.43 -15.74 10.29
CA LYS A 65 17.06 -15.45 8.90
C LYS A 65 15.95 -16.36 8.39
N VAL A 66 15.75 -17.53 9.01
CA VAL A 66 14.82 -18.60 8.62
C VAL A 66 13.58 -18.56 9.48
#